data_AF-A0A5J9UCW2-F1
#
_entry.id   AF-A0A5J9UCW2-F1
#
_cell.length_a   1.000
_cell.length_b   1.000
_cell.length_c   1.000
_cell.angle_alpha   90.00
_cell.angle_beta   90.00
_cell.angle_gamma   90.00
#
_symmetry.space_group_name_H-M   'P 1'
#
loop_
_entity.id
_entity.type
_entity.pdbx_description
1 polymer ?
#
loop_
_entity_poly.entity_id
_entity_poly.type
_entity_poly.pdbx_seq_one_letter_code
_entity_poly.pdbx_strand_id
1 'polypeptide(L)'
;MTDNGANYKKAGKMITRKYSIRWQPCVAHTINLMLKSIGEFPEHAAVIESARRISRWLYNHNQLHAMMKNAIGGELVRWCATRFGTNYMFLESMLRRREKFMAWVGSAAFLNSRYANTSEGRYAHGCLSSLEWWDNMRFVCKAVEPLYAFLRFADQDKSPNLCEVLLRFHLMRNEFESLFRNDPQELERYMAVINPRMGDIANESYVNAAAALNPKTHYAYAPSSTLLADVRDAFEFMADTETCAAALNEIQFFRRKLGDFSKDLARQMAVDNKTSPAQWWAMFGRETPTLQSLAMRLVSQCCSSSGCERNWSTFALIHTKVRNRLTYQKLHKLVYVNYNLRIRLKEAGLYKPPEDDPFDKLMELTLLDESNPIRDWMEHVLTVLTTHFY
;
A
#
# COMPACT_ATOMS: atom_id res chain seq x y z
N MET A 1 6.26 12.29 -3.50
CA MET A 1 5.09 11.40 -3.35
C MET A 1 4.46 11.64 -1.99
N THR A 2 3.14 11.70 -1.90
CA THR A 2 2.39 11.87 -0.63
C THR A 2 1.10 11.05 -0.69
N ASP A 3 0.34 11.00 0.40
CA ASP A 3 -1.05 10.54 0.34
C ASP A 3 -1.92 11.43 -0.57
N ASN A 4 -3.13 10.95 -0.87
CA ASN A 4 -4.03 11.56 -1.84
C ASN A 4 -5.10 12.44 -1.20
N GLY A 5 -4.92 12.84 0.06
CA GLY A 5 -5.78 13.81 0.71
C GLY A 5 -5.88 15.09 -0.11
N ALA A 6 -7.05 15.72 -0.13
CA ALA A 6 -7.32 16.89 -0.98
C ALA A 6 -6.29 18.02 -0.77
N ASN A 7 -5.86 18.23 0.48
CA ASN A 7 -4.85 19.21 0.84
C ASN A 7 -3.48 18.89 0.21
N TYR A 8 -3.05 17.63 0.24
CA TYR A 8 -1.80 17.19 -0.36
C TYR A 8 -1.84 17.20 -1.89
N LYS A 9 -2.97 16.83 -2.50
CA LYS A 9 -3.17 16.99 -3.95
C LYS A 9 -3.02 18.46 -4.35
N LYS A 10 -3.64 19.39 -3.62
CA LYS A 10 -3.58 20.83 -3.89
C LYS A 10 -2.16 21.37 -3.71
N ALA A 11 -1.50 21.04 -2.60
CA ALA A 11 -0.12 21.45 -2.33
C ALA A 11 0.86 20.85 -3.36
N GLY A 12 0.67 19.58 -3.73
CA GLY A 12 1.45 18.90 -4.76
C GLY A 12 1.39 19.62 -6.10
N LYS A 13 0.19 20.02 -6.54
CA LYS A 13 0.00 20.83 -7.76
C LYS A 13 0.68 22.20 -7.68
N MET A 14 0.65 22.86 -6.51
CA MET A 14 1.36 24.13 -6.32
C MET A 14 2.89 23.95 -6.42
N ILE A 15 3.43 22.89 -5.82
CA ILE A 15 4.85 22.56 -5.88
C ILE A 15 5.28 22.26 -7.32
N THR A 16 4.53 21.44 -8.06
CA THR A 16 4.84 21.11 -9.46
C THR A 16 4.86 22.35 -10.37
N ARG A 17 4.05 23.37 -10.07
CA ARG A 17 4.03 24.62 -10.84
C ARG A 17 5.18 25.57 -10.50
N LYS A 18 5.59 25.59 -9.22
CA LYS A 18 6.59 26.55 -8.73
C LYS A 18 8.02 26.02 -8.83
N TYR A 19 8.20 24.71 -8.73
CA TYR A 19 9.49 24.05 -8.68
C TYR A 19 9.54 22.89 -9.67
N SER A 20 10.74 22.50 -10.09
CA SER A 20 10.98 21.32 -10.94
C SER A 20 10.82 20.00 -10.16
N ILE A 21 9.72 19.86 -9.41
CA ILE A 21 9.39 18.70 -8.58
C ILE A 21 8.04 18.17 -9.04
N ARG A 22 8.01 16.97 -9.63
CA ARG A 22 6.75 16.32 -10.00
C ARG A 22 6.14 15.62 -8.80
N TRP A 23 4.98 16.12 -8.34
CA TRP A 23 4.19 15.43 -7.34
C TRP A 23 3.59 14.13 -7.91
N GLN A 24 3.48 13.11 -7.05
CA GLN A 24 2.87 11.82 -7.40
C GLN A 24 2.00 11.33 -6.24
N PRO A 25 0.81 10.78 -6.53
CA PRO A 25 -0.02 10.12 -5.53
C PRO A 25 0.61 8.81 -5.05
N CYS A 26 0.42 8.50 -3.78
CA CYS A 26 0.83 7.23 -3.19
C CYS A 26 -0.12 6.10 -3.65
N VAL A 27 0.42 5.10 -4.36
CA VAL A 27 -0.37 3.98 -4.89
C VAL A 27 -1.04 3.19 -3.76
N ALA A 28 -0.33 2.91 -2.66
CA ALA A 28 -0.91 2.19 -1.52
C ALA A 28 -2.08 2.95 -0.88
N HIS A 29 -1.98 4.27 -0.79
CA HIS A 29 -3.07 5.10 -0.29
C HIS A 29 -4.24 5.14 -1.28
N THR A 30 -3.99 5.27 -2.58
CA THR A 30 -5.04 5.19 -3.60
C THR A 30 -5.81 3.86 -3.51
N ILE A 31 -5.11 2.74 -3.37
CA ILE A 31 -5.73 1.42 -3.25
C ILE A 31 -6.55 1.31 -1.97
N ASN A 32 -6.09 1.89 -0.85
CA ASN A 32 -6.92 1.98 0.36
C ASN A 32 -8.21 2.77 0.13
N LEU A 33 -8.18 3.84 -0.69
CA LEU A 33 -9.39 4.57 -1.07
C LEU A 33 -10.30 3.77 -2.01
N MET A 34 -9.76 2.87 -2.83
CA MET A 34 -10.57 1.91 -3.60
C MET A 34 -11.27 0.93 -2.65
N LEU A 35 -10.53 0.34 -1.71
CA LEU A 35 -11.06 -0.57 -0.70
C LEU A 35 -12.09 0.09 0.22
N LYS A 36 -11.95 1.39 0.50
CA LYS A 36 -12.99 2.17 1.20
C LYS A 36 -14.31 2.13 0.44
N SER A 37 -14.27 2.51 -0.84
CA SER A 37 -15.48 2.61 -1.67
C SER A 37 -16.11 1.24 -1.94
N ILE A 38 -15.30 0.18 -2.11
CA ILE A 38 -15.81 -1.20 -2.17
C ILE A 38 -16.42 -1.61 -0.83
N GLY A 39 -15.84 -1.19 0.29
CA GLY A 39 -16.39 -1.43 1.63
C GLY A 39 -17.77 -0.80 1.88
N GLU A 40 -18.20 0.16 1.05
CA GLU A 40 -19.52 0.79 1.10
C GLU A 40 -20.59 -0.01 0.32
N PHE A 41 -20.19 -1.04 -0.43
CA PHE A 41 -21.12 -1.97 -1.07
C PHE A 41 -21.96 -2.70 -0.02
N PRO A 42 -23.28 -2.87 -0.20
CA PRO A 42 -24.17 -3.40 0.84
C PRO A 42 -23.69 -4.70 1.47
N GLU A 43 -23.23 -5.65 0.65
CA GLU A 43 -22.71 -6.94 1.05
C GLU A 43 -21.40 -6.84 1.85
N HIS A 44 -20.50 -5.92 1.46
CA HIS A 44 -19.27 -5.64 2.20
C HIS A 44 -19.54 -4.92 3.51
N ALA A 45 -20.37 -3.87 3.48
CA ALA A 45 -20.73 -3.06 4.63
C ALA A 45 -21.41 -3.91 5.71
N ALA A 46 -22.33 -4.80 5.33
CA ALA A 46 -23.01 -5.70 6.26
C ALA A 46 -22.04 -6.65 6.99
N VAL A 47 -21.10 -7.25 6.25
CA VAL A 47 -20.08 -8.14 6.86
C VAL A 47 -19.13 -7.34 7.75
N ILE A 48 -18.63 -6.19 7.27
CA ILE A 48 -17.70 -5.34 8.04
C ILE A 48 -18.36 -4.86 9.33
N GLU A 49 -19.60 -4.38 9.28
CA GLU A 49 -20.28 -3.86 10.46
C GLU A 49 -20.62 -4.96 11.46
N SER A 50 -21.12 -6.11 10.99
CA SER A 50 -21.41 -7.25 11.87
C SER A 50 -20.15 -7.77 12.58
N ALA A 51 -19.03 -7.93 11.85
CA ALA A 51 -17.77 -8.35 12.43
C ALA A 51 -17.20 -7.29 13.41
N ARG A 52 -17.30 -5.99 13.08
CA ARG A 52 -16.89 -4.90 13.98
C ARG A 52 -17.71 -4.84 15.26
N ARG A 53 -19.01 -5.10 15.18
CA ARG A 53 -19.90 -5.15 16.35
C ARG A 53 -19.49 -6.27 17.30
N ILE A 54 -19.30 -7.48 16.77
CA ILE A 54 -18.81 -8.64 17.54
C ILE A 54 -17.47 -8.31 18.18
N SER A 55 -16.56 -7.75 17.40
CA SER A 55 -15.21 -7.45 17.90
C SER A 55 -15.22 -6.40 19.02
N ARG A 56 -15.92 -5.27 18.84
CA ARG A 56 -16.10 -4.28 19.91
C ARG A 56 -16.61 -4.92 21.19
N TRP A 57 -17.61 -5.78 21.09
CA TRP A 57 -18.15 -6.49 22.25
C TRP A 57 -17.13 -7.41 22.92
N LEU A 58 -16.35 -8.17 22.14
CA LEU A 58 -15.28 -9.05 22.63
C LEU A 58 -14.18 -8.27 23.37
N TYR A 59 -13.71 -7.16 22.80
CA TYR A 59 -12.61 -6.36 23.35
C TYR A 59 -13.03 -5.43 24.49
N ASN A 60 -14.32 -5.09 24.62
CA ASN A 60 -14.82 -4.24 25.71
C ASN A 60 -14.83 -4.93 27.09
N HIS A 61 -14.64 -6.26 27.14
CA HIS A 61 -14.69 -7.03 28.38
C HIS A 61 -13.45 -7.90 28.55
N ASN A 62 -12.58 -7.57 29.51
CA ASN A 62 -11.30 -8.28 29.72
C ASN A 62 -11.46 -9.81 29.86
N GLN A 63 -12.47 -10.29 30.58
CA GLN A 63 -12.72 -11.73 30.74
C GLN A 63 -13.20 -12.39 29.45
N LEU A 64 -14.09 -11.74 28.69
CA LEU A 64 -14.59 -12.25 27.42
C LEU A 64 -13.48 -12.27 26.36
N HIS A 65 -12.64 -11.24 26.33
CA HIS A 65 -11.47 -11.18 25.48
C HIS A 65 -10.51 -12.34 25.79
N ALA A 66 -10.23 -12.60 27.06
CA ALA A 66 -9.40 -13.73 27.48
C ALA A 66 -10.01 -15.08 27.10
N MET A 67 -11.34 -15.25 27.25
CA MET A 67 -12.05 -16.46 26.82
C MET A 67 -11.89 -16.68 25.31
N MET A 68 -12.13 -15.64 24.51
CA MET A 68 -11.97 -15.70 23.06
C MET A 68 -10.52 -16.06 22.68
N LYS A 69 -9.54 -15.35 23.24
CA LYS A 69 -8.11 -15.56 22.94
C LYS A 69 -7.67 -17.00 23.23
N ASN A 70 -8.12 -17.55 24.36
CA ASN A 70 -7.83 -18.94 24.73
C ASN A 70 -8.51 -19.92 23.78
N ALA A 71 -9.76 -19.68 23.41
CA ALA A 71 -10.52 -20.59 22.57
C ALA A 71 -10.03 -20.60 21.10
N ILE A 72 -9.65 -19.44 20.56
CA ILE A 72 -9.17 -19.34 19.17
C ILE A 72 -7.64 -19.52 19.05
N GLY A 73 -6.94 -19.58 20.18
CA GLY A 73 -5.49 -19.79 20.26
C GLY A 73 -4.67 -18.60 19.77
N GLY A 74 -5.08 -17.37 20.10
CA GLY A 74 -4.36 -16.16 19.72
C GLY A 74 -5.25 -14.93 19.58
N GLU A 75 -4.68 -13.86 19.02
CA GLU A 75 -5.34 -12.55 18.87
C GLU A 75 -5.85 -12.32 17.45
N LEU A 76 -6.93 -11.54 17.28
CA LEU A 76 -7.39 -11.08 15.96
C LEU A 76 -6.54 -9.92 15.46
N VAL A 77 -6.46 -9.78 14.14
CA VAL A 77 -5.83 -8.59 13.54
C VAL A 77 -6.74 -7.40 13.82
N ARG A 78 -6.23 -6.33 14.45
CA ARG A 78 -7.03 -5.13 14.68
C ARG A 78 -7.24 -4.36 13.37
N TRP A 79 -8.45 -3.87 13.14
CA TRP A 79 -8.70 -2.94 12.04
C TRP A 79 -8.33 -1.51 12.46
N CYS A 80 -7.97 -0.70 11.48
CA CYS A 80 -7.58 0.69 11.61
C CYS A 80 -8.53 1.53 10.74
N ALA A 81 -9.21 2.50 11.35
CA ALA A 81 -10.21 3.33 10.67
C ALA A 81 -9.63 4.10 9.46
N THR A 82 -8.35 4.43 9.51
CA THR A 82 -7.65 5.20 8.47
C THR A 82 -6.98 4.32 7.40
N ARG A 83 -6.94 2.98 7.60
CA ARG A 83 -6.33 2.02 6.66
C ARG A 83 -7.34 0.94 6.27
N PHE A 84 -8.18 1.22 5.28
CA PHE A 84 -9.32 0.37 4.91
C PHE A 84 -8.96 -1.08 4.58
N GLY A 85 -7.75 -1.35 4.06
CA GLY A 85 -7.29 -2.73 3.85
C GLY A 85 -7.24 -3.57 5.14
N THR A 86 -7.09 -2.95 6.31
CA THR A 86 -7.08 -3.65 7.61
C THR A 86 -8.45 -4.21 8.00
N ASN A 87 -9.56 -3.67 7.46
CA ASN A 87 -10.88 -4.27 7.67
C ASN A 87 -10.89 -5.70 7.09
N TYR A 88 -10.38 -5.87 5.88
CA TYR A 88 -10.34 -7.18 5.23
C TYR A 88 -9.29 -8.11 5.86
N MET A 89 -8.18 -7.59 6.37
CA MET A 89 -7.24 -8.40 7.18
C MET A 89 -7.87 -8.90 8.46
N PHE A 90 -8.68 -8.06 9.11
CA PHE A 90 -9.43 -8.43 10.30
C PHE A 90 -10.45 -9.54 9.98
N LEU A 91 -11.25 -9.40 8.92
CA LEU A 91 -12.18 -10.43 8.46
C LEU A 91 -11.46 -11.74 8.13
N GLU A 92 -10.35 -11.68 7.40
CA GLU A 92 -9.54 -12.86 7.08
C GLU A 92 -9.00 -13.55 8.35
N SER A 93 -8.60 -12.76 9.37
CA SER A 93 -8.15 -13.29 10.66
C SER A 93 -9.25 -14.01 11.44
N MET A 94 -10.51 -13.61 11.25
CA MET A 94 -11.68 -14.34 11.77
C MET A 94 -11.93 -15.62 10.97
N LEU A 95 -11.91 -15.55 9.63
CA LEU A 95 -12.12 -16.70 8.75
C LEU A 95 -11.12 -17.83 9.01
N ARG A 96 -9.83 -17.50 9.18
CA ARG A 96 -8.79 -18.50 9.50
C ARG A 96 -9.04 -19.24 10.82
N ARG A 97 -9.90 -18.70 11.69
CA ARG A 97 -10.26 -19.26 13.00
C ARG A 97 -11.74 -19.65 13.09
N ARG A 98 -12.44 -19.75 11.95
CA ARG A 98 -13.87 -20.09 11.85
C ARG A 98 -14.24 -21.30 12.72
N GLU A 99 -13.57 -22.42 12.54
CA GLU A 99 -13.90 -23.66 13.27
C GLU A 99 -13.75 -23.49 14.79
N LYS A 100 -12.71 -22.78 15.22
CA LYS A 100 -12.48 -22.51 16.64
C LYS A 100 -13.53 -21.57 17.21
N PHE A 101 -13.95 -20.54 16.46
CA PHE A 101 -15.06 -19.69 16.86
C PHE A 101 -16.36 -20.48 16.98
N MET A 102 -16.70 -21.31 16.00
CA MET A 102 -17.90 -22.15 16.01
C MET A 102 -17.90 -23.12 17.19
N ALA A 103 -16.79 -23.79 17.45
CA ALA A 103 -16.63 -24.69 18.59
C ALA A 103 -16.75 -23.94 19.93
N TRP A 104 -16.16 -22.75 20.02
CA TRP A 104 -16.20 -21.94 21.23
C TRP A 104 -17.61 -21.45 21.57
N VAL A 105 -18.34 -20.89 20.62
CA VAL A 105 -19.69 -20.37 20.88
C VAL A 105 -20.69 -21.49 21.20
N GLY A 106 -20.46 -22.70 20.70
CA GLY A 106 -21.23 -23.90 21.06
C GLY A 106 -20.80 -24.56 22.38
N SER A 107 -19.71 -24.10 23.02
CA SER A 107 -19.19 -24.71 24.23
C SER A 107 -19.97 -24.31 25.49
N ALA A 108 -20.05 -25.21 26.47
CA ALA A 108 -20.62 -24.90 27.79
C ALA A 108 -19.91 -23.70 28.47
N ALA A 109 -18.61 -23.52 28.21
CA ALA A 109 -17.85 -22.39 28.75
C ALA A 109 -18.37 -21.03 28.26
N PHE A 110 -18.81 -20.94 27.01
CA PHE A 110 -19.44 -19.74 26.48
C PHE A 110 -20.92 -19.66 26.88
N LEU A 111 -21.69 -20.73 26.67
CA LEU A 111 -23.14 -20.75 26.89
C LEU A 111 -23.54 -20.49 28.35
N ASN A 112 -22.75 -20.98 29.32
CA ASN A 112 -22.98 -20.72 30.75
C ASN A 112 -22.38 -19.40 31.24
N SER A 113 -21.71 -18.64 30.37
CA SER A 113 -21.14 -17.35 30.74
C SER A 113 -22.21 -16.28 30.90
N ARG A 114 -21.94 -15.26 31.71
CA ARG A 114 -22.80 -14.07 31.82
C ARG A 114 -22.96 -13.31 30.49
N TYR A 115 -22.11 -13.59 29.51
CA TYR A 115 -22.06 -12.88 28.23
C TYR A 115 -23.04 -13.46 27.21
N ALA A 116 -23.30 -14.77 27.23
CA ALA A 116 -24.14 -15.45 26.22
C ALA A 116 -25.57 -14.88 26.15
N ASN A 117 -26.18 -14.58 27.31
CA ASN A 117 -27.55 -14.08 27.40
C ASN A 117 -27.68 -12.56 27.26
N THR A 118 -26.61 -11.84 26.95
CA THR A 118 -26.70 -10.41 26.61
C THR A 118 -27.25 -10.24 25.19
N SER A 119 -27.76 -9.04 24.86
CA SER A 119 -28.19 -8.72 23.48
C SER A 119 -27.05 -8.94 22.47
N GLU A 120 -25.85 -8.45 22.81
CA GLU A 120 -24.64 -8.62 22.00
C GLU A 120 -24.17 -10.08 21.94
N GLY A 121 -24.27 -10.83 23.05
CA GLY A 121 -23.93 -12.25 23.08
C GLY A 121 -24.82 -13.11 22.19
N ARG A 122 -26.14 -12.87 22.21
CA ARG A 122 -27.08 -13.53 21.30
C ARG A 122 -26.81 -13.19 19.83
N TYR A 123 -26.52 -11.91 19.55
CA TYR A 123 -26.15 -11.46 18.21
C TYR A 123 -24.86 -12.16 17.73
N ALA A 124 -23.80 -12.12 18.54
CA ALA A 124 -22.53 -12.75 18.22
C ALA A 124 -22.66 -14.26 18.05
N HIS A 125 -23.42 -14.93 18.91
CA HIS A 125 -23.71 -16.37 18.77
C HIS A 125 -24.44 -16.67 17.46
N GLY A 126 -25.45 -15.86 17.09
CA GLY A 126 -26.18 -16.01 15.83
C GLY A 126 -25.27 -15.89 14.60
N CYS A 127 -24.38 -14.89 14.58
CA CYS A 127 -23.41 -14.72 13.49
C CYS A 127 -22.35 -15.83 13.48
N LEU A 128 -21.67 -16.07 14.61
CA LEU A 128 -20.54 -17.01 14.69
C LEU A 128 -20.97 -18.47 14.49
N SER A 129 -22.23 -18.82 14.75
CA SER A 129 -22.78 -20.16 14.49
C SER A 129 -23.38 -20.31 13.09
N SER A 130 -23.56 -19.21 12.34
CA SER A 130 -24.21 -19.21 11.03
C SER A 130 -23.21 -19.55 9.92
N LEU A 131 -23.47 -20.64 9.18
CA LEU A 131 -22.71 -20.98 7.98
C LEU A 131 -22.81 -19.91 6.91
N GLU A 132 -24.01 -19.34 6.73
CA GLU A 132 -24.28 -18.26 5.78
C GLU A 132 -23.44 -17.01 6.08
N TRP A 133 -23.32 -16.62 7.36
CA TRP A 133 -22.51 -15.46 7.74
C TRP A 133 -21.03 -15.67 7.42
N TRP A 134 -20.50 -16.88 7.66
CA TRP A 134 -19.14 -17.23 7.30
C TRP A 134 -18.91 -17.30 5.79
N ASP A 135 -19.90 -17.76 5.02
CA ASP A 135 -19.80 -17.85 3.57
C ASP A 135 -19.90 -16.46 2.92
N ASN A 136 -20.73 -15.56 3.46
CA ASN A 136 -20.73 -14.14 3.11
C ASN A 136 -19.39 -13.47 3.42
N MET A 137 -18.79 -13.77 4.59
CA MET A 137 -17.46 -13.25 4.94
C MET A 137 -16.38 -13.77 3.98
N ARG A 138 -16.43 -15.05 3.62
CA ARG A 138 -15.53 -15.65 2.63
C ARG A 138 -15.67 -14.97 1.27
N PHE A 139 -16.90 -14.73 0.83
CA PHE A 139 -17.19 -14.04 -0.42
C PHE A 139 -16.55 -12.65 -0.46
N VAL A 140 -16.79 -11.81 0.55
CA VAL A 140 -16.25 -10.43 0.55
C VAL A 140 -14.73 -10.40 0.62
N CYS A 141 -14.10 -11.32 1.36
CA CYS A 141 -12.63 -11.44 1.40
C CYS A 141 -12.06 -11.86 0.04
N LYS A 142 -12.68 -12.84 -0.62
CA LYS A 142 -12.27 -13.30 -1.96
C LYS A 142 -12.46 -12.20 -3.01
N ALA A 143 -13.54 -11.43 -2.91
CA ALA A 143 -13.86 -10.35 -3.85
C ALA A 143 -12.82 -9.23 -3.87
N VAL A 144 -12.12 -8.98 -2.76
CA VAL A 144 -11.07 -7.94 -2.69
C VAL A 144 -9.65 -8.49 -2.81
N GLU A 145 -9.47 -9.81 -2.90
CA GLU A 145 -8.16 -10.47 -2.91
C GLU A 145 -7.21 -9.92 -3.99
N PRO A 146 -7.64 -9.72 -5.26
CA PRO A 146 -6.77 -9.15 -6.29
C PRO A 146 -6.28 -7.73 -5.94
N LEU A 147 -7.17 -6.91 -5.39
CA LEU A 147 -6.86 -5.54 -4.99
C LEU A 147 -5.96 -5.50 -3.75
N TYR A 148 -6.14 -6.47 -2.83
CA TYR A 148 -5.30 -6.63 -1.67
C TYR A 148 -3.89 -7.10 -2.04
N ALA A 149 -3.74 -8.03 -2.99
CA ALA A 149 -2.45 -8.42 -3.53
C ALA A 149 -1.71 -7.21 -4.15
N PHE A 150 -2.44 -6.35 -4.86
CA PHE A 150 -1.88 -5.10 -5.39
C PHE A 150 -1.47 -4.12 -4.28
N LEU A 151 -2.28 -3.98 -3.23
CA LEU A 151 -1.91 -3.18 -2.05
C LEU A 151 -0.62 -3.70 -1.41
N ARG A 152 -0.52 -5.03 -1.23
CA ARG A 152 0.66 -5.68 -0.65
C ARG A 152 1.90 -5.47 -1.48
N PHE A 153 1.79 -5.43 -2.81
CA PHE A 153 2.88 -5.02 -3.70
C PHE A 153 3.29 -3.56 -3.49
N ALA A 154 2.32 -2.65 -3.43
CA ALA A 154 2.60 -1.22 -3.29
C ALA A 154 3.23 -0.89 -1.94
N ASP A 155 2.84 -1.63 -0.89
CA ASP A 155 3.31 -1.41 0.48
C ASP A 155 4.68 -2.04 0.78
N GLN A 156 5.35 -2.71 -0.17
CA GLN A 156 6.64 -3.37 0.08
C GLN A 156 7.76 -2.36 0.41
N ASP A 157 8.54 -2.65 1.45
CA ASP A 157 9.63 -1.81 1.96
C ASP A 157 10.99 -2.07 1.25
N LYS A 158 11.05 -3.02 0.33
CA LYS A 158 12.32 -3.66 -0.06
C LYS A 158 12.91 -3.18 -1.39
N SER A 159 12.11 -2.64 -2.32
CA SER A 159 12.63 -2.24 -3.64
C SER A 159 11.77 -1.15 -4.29
N PRO A 160 12.40 -0.22 -5.02
CA PRO A 160 11.69 0.63 -5.96
C PRO A 160 10.83 -0.19 -6.91
N ASN A 161 9.59 0.23 -7.10
CA ASN A 161 8.56 -0.56 -7.76
C ASN A 161 7.59 0.28 -8.59
N LEU A 162 7.86 1.58 -8.81
CA LEU A 162 7.00 2.47 -9.60
C LEU A 162 6.80 1.93 -11.03
N CYS A 163 7.85 1.42 -11.64
CA CYS A 163 7.83 0.90 -13.00
C CYS A 163 7.04 -0.42 -13.16
N GLU A 164 6.62 -1.05 -12.07
CA GLU A 164 5.80 -2.27 -12.08
C GLU A 164 4.31 -2.00 -11.83
N VAL A 165 3.92 -0.77 -11.48
CA VAL A 165 2.54 -0.43 -11.11
C VAL A 165 1.53 -0.79 -12.21
N LEU A 166 1.81 -0.46 -13.48
CA LEU A 166 0.90 -0.79 -14.59
C LEU A 166 0.81 -2.29 -14.88
N LEU A 167 1.91 -3.03 -14.69
CA LEU A 167 1.93 -4.48 -14.83
C LEU A 167 1.06 -5.12 -13.74
N ARG A 168 1.22 -4.66 -12.49
CA ARG A 168 0.42 -5.15 -11.36
C ARG A 168 -1.06 -4.79 -11.50
N PHE A 169 -1.35 -3.61 -12.04
CA PHE A 169 -2.72 -3.23 -12.38
C PHE A 169 -3.34 -4.18 -13.42
N HIS A 170 -2.61 -4.52 -14.49
CA HIS A 170 -3.09 -5.49 -15.49
C HIS A 170 -3.31 -6.88 -14.91
N LEU A 171 -2.39 -7.38 -14.08
CA LEU A 171 -2.54 -8.68 -13.42
C LEU A 171 -3.77 -8.71 -12.52
N MET A 172 -3.96 -7.68 -11.70
CA MET A 172 -5.14 -7.54 -10.84
C MET A 172 -6.43 -7.47 -11.67
N ARG A 173 -6.43 -6.78 -12.81
CA ARG A 173 -7.59 -6.75 -13.72
C ARG A 173 -7.92 -8.14 -14.26
N ASN A 174 -6.92 -8.89 -14.73
CA ASN A 174 -7.10 -10.25 -15.22
C ASN A 174 -7.62 -11.20 -14.11
N GLU A 175 -7.16 -11.03 -12.87
CA GLU A 175 -7.65 -11.78 -11.71
C GLU A 175 -9.13 -11.48 -11.43
N PHE A 176 -9.55 -10.20 -11.50
CA PHE A 176 -10.95 -9.81 -11.40
C PHE A 176 -11.81 -10.36 -12.55
N GLU A 177 -11.32 -10.30 -13.79
CA GLU A 177 -12.00 -10.88 -14.96
C GLU A 177 -12.19 -12.41 -14.80
N SER A 178 -11.22 -13.10 -14.20
CA SER A 178 -11.35 -14.52 -13.88
C SER A 178 -12.33 -14.77 -12.74
N LEU A 179 -12.30 -13.94 -11.70
CA LEU A 179 -13.17 -14.06 -10.52
C LEU A 179 -14.65 -13.85 -10.88
N PHE A 180 -14.93 -12.84 -11.71
CA PHE A 180 -16.27 -12.45 -12.14
C PHE A 180 -16.57 -12.88 -13.59
N ARG A 181 -15.95 -13.97 -14.05
CA ARG A 181 -16.12 -14.48 -15.43
C ARG A 181 -17.58 -14.67 -15.83
N ASN A 182 -18.42 -15.09 -14.89
CA ASN A 182 -19.84 -15.36 -15.10
C ASN A 182 -20.75 -14.21 -14.65
N ASP A 183 -20.18 -13.09 -14.19
CA ASP A 183 -20.92 -11.92 -13.70
C ASP A 183 -20.29 -10.60 -14.19
N PRO A 184 -20.53 -10.22 -15.46
CA PRO A 184 -19.97 -9.01 -16.03
C PRO A 184 -20.44 -7.73 -15.33
N GLN A 185 -21.64 -7.76 -14.74
CA GLN A 185 -22.21 -6.60 -14.04
C GLN A 185 -21.44 -6.34 -12.75
N GLU A 186 -21.12 -7.38 -11.99
CA GLU A 186 -20.31 -7.26 -10.79
C GLU A 186 -18.86 -6.86 -11.15
N LEU A 187 -18.28 -7.41 -12.22
CA LEU A 187 -16.97 -6.95 -12.71
C LEU A 187 -16.96 -5.43 -12.97
N GLU A 188 -17.96 -4.93 -13.72
CA GLU A 188 -18.08 -3.51 -14.04
C GLU A 188 -18.23 -2.66 -12.77
N ARG A 189 -19.00 -3.13 -11.79
CA ARG A 189 -19.19 -2.45 -10.50
C ARG A 189 -17.88 -2.25 -9.74
N TYR A 190 -16.99 -3.23 -9.71
CA TYR A 190 -15.65 -3.08 -9.09
C TYR A 190 -14.74 -2.20 -9.95
N MET A 191 -14.76 -2.39 -11.27
CA MET A 191 -13.92 -1.63 -12.20
C MET A 191 -14.31 -0.14 -12.24
N ALA A 192 -15.57 0.20 -12.04
CA ALA A 192 -16.05 1.57 -11.91
C ALA A 192 -15.42 2.32 -10.70
N VAL A 193 -15.04 1.59 -9.64
CA VAL A 193 -14.30 2.15 -8.49
C VAL A 193 -12.80 2.24 -8.79
N ILE A 194 -12.24 1.22 -9.44
CA ILE A 194 -10.80 1.03 -9.63
C ILE A 194 -10.26 1.92 -10.76
N ASN A 195 -10.89 1.90 -11.94
CA ASN A 195 -10.38 2.54 -13.15
C ASN A 195 -10.14 4.06 -12.99
N PRO A 196 -11.08 4.85 -12.44
CA PRO A 196 -10.85 6.29 -12.26
C PRO A 196 -9.67 6.58 -11.33
N ARG A 197 -9.47 5.78 -10.30
CA ARG A 197 -8.38 5.93 -9.32
C ARG A 197 -7.03 5.49 -9.88
N MET A 198 -7.02 4.57 -10.84
CA MET A 198 -5.82 4.28 -11.61
C MET A 198 -5.48 5.39 -12.59
N GLY A 199 -6.48 6.05 -13.16
CA GLY A 199 -6.30 7.30 -13.90
C GLY A 199 -5.62 8.38 -13.05
N ASP A 200 -6.08 8.56 -11.80
CA ASP A 200 -5.43 9.47 -10.84
C ASP A 200 -3.96 9.12 -10.57
N ILE A 201 -3.60 7.83 -10.55
CA ILE A 201 -2.21 7.37 -10.35
C ILE A 201 -1.37 7.63 -11.60
N ALA A 202 -1.89 7.32 -12.78
CA ALA A 202 -1.13 7.33 -14.02
C ALA A 202 -0.97 8.73 -14.60
N ASN A 203 -2.04 9.53 -14.61
CA ASN A 203 -2.09 10.84 -15.26
C ASN A 203 -1.16 11.84 -14.56
N GLU A 204 -0.44 12.64 -15.36
CA GLU A 204 0.51 13.67 -14.88
C GLU A 204 1.58 13.14 -13.91
N SER A 205 1.84 11.83 -13.93
CA SER A 205 2.80 11.15 -13.05
C SER A 205 4.03 10.65 -13.82
N TYR A 206 4.90 9.88 -13.16
CA TYR A 206 5.97 9.12 -13.81
C TYR A 206 5.65 7.64 -14.01
N VAL A 207 4.45 7.19 -13.62
CA VAL A 207 4.08 5.76 -13.66
C VAL A 207 4.17 5.21 -15.08
N ASN A 208 3.60 5.91 -16.07
CA ASN A 208 3.63 5.49 -17.47
C ASN A 208 5.06 5.46 -18.03
N ALA A 209 5.82 6.54 -17.84
CA ALA A 209 7.20 6.64 -18.29
C ALA A 209 8.10 5.56 -17.65
N ALA A 210 7.95 5.32 -16.34
CA ALA A 210 8.69 4.29 -15.64
C ALA A 210 8.32 2.89 -16.14
N ALA A 211 7.03 2.63 -16.39
CA ALA A 211 6.57 1.35 -16.93
C ALA A 211 7.05 1.10 -18.37
N ALA A 212 7.18 2.15 -19.18
CA ALA A 212 7.74 2.09 -20.54
C ALA A 212 9.22 1.67 -20.54
N LEU A 213 9.95 2.06 -19.50
CA LEU A 213 11.37 1.78 -19.32
C LEU A 213 11.62 0.53 -18.45
N ASN A 214 10.59 -0.22 -18.08
CA ASN A 214 10.75 -1.46 -17.34
C ASN A 214 11.26 -2.57 -18.29
N PRO A 215 12.42 -3.19 -18.04
CA PRO A 215 12.92 -4.26 -18.90
C PRO A 215 11.95 -5.43 -18.98
N LYS A 216 11.36 -5.84 -17.85
CA LYS A 216 10.39 -6.95 -17.85
C LYS A 216 9.22 -6.67 -18.77
N THR A 217 8.64 -5.46 -18.71
CA THR A 217 7.52 -5.10 -19.58
C THR A 217 7.94 -5.10 -21.05
N HIS A 218 9.11 -4.54 -21.35
CA HIS A 218 9.63 -4.41 -22.71
C HIS A 218 10.05 -5.75 -23.37
N TYR A 219 10.53 -6.71 -22.58
CA TYR A 219 10.98 -8.01 -23.09
C TYR A 219 9.89 -9.09 -23.04
N ALA A 220 8.98 -9.05 -22.07
CA ALA A 220 7.91 -10.04 -21.96
C ALA A 220 6.59 -9.61 -22.61
N TYR A 221 6.37 -8.30 -22.85
CA TYR A 221 5.11 -7.78 -23.38
C TYR A 221 5.36 -6.79 -24.53
N ALA A 222 4.35 -6.59 -25.38
CA ALA A 222 4.42 -5.58 -26.44
C ALA A 222 4.17 -4.18 -25.84
N PRO A 223 5.09 -3.20 -26.02
CA PRO A 223 4.87 -1.86 -25.50
C PRO A 223 3.72 -1.17 -26.24
N SER A 224 2.83 -0.50 -25.49
CA SER A 224 1.84 0.41 -26.10
C SER A 224 2.55 1.61 -26.73
N SER A 225 2.13 2.01 -27.93
CA SER A 225 2.68 3.17 -28.65
C SER A 225 2.50 4.49 -27.87
N THR A 226 1.49 4.57 -27.00
CA THR A 226 1.18 5.74 -26.17
C THR A 226 2.25 6.04 -25.12
N LEU A 227 2.95 5.01 -24.62
CA LEU A 227 3.90 5.14 -23.51
C LEU A 227 5.15 5.96 -23.85
N LEU A 228 5.44 6.17 -25.14
CA LEU A 228 6.59 6.96 -25.57
C LEU A 228 6.35 8.46 -25.43
N ALA A 229 5.10 8.90 -25.56
CA ALA A 229 4.74 10.28 -25.27
C ALA A 229 4.98 10.56 -23.78
N ASP A 230 4.58 9.64 -22.89
CA ASP A 230 4.83 9.76 -21.45
C ASP A 230 6.33 9.81 -21.12
N VAL A 231 7.17 9.02 -21.82
CA VAL A 231 8.64 9.06 -21.62
C VAL A 231 9.21 10.41 -22.04
N ARG A 232 8.80 10.95 -23.19
CA ARG A 232 9.22 12.28 -23.63
C ARG A 232 8.82 13.34 -22.60
N ASP A 233 7.56 13.37 -22.20
CA ASP A 233 7.03 14.36 -21.25
C ASP A 233 7.67 14.23 -19.85
N ALA A 234 8.17 13.04 -19.50
CA ALA A 234 8.96 12.83 -18.30
C ALA A 234 10.39 13.38 -18.45
N PHE A 235 11.05 13.13 -19.58
CA PHE A 235 12.41 13.61 -19.83
C PHE A 235 12.48 15.13 -19.95
N GLU A 236 11.53 15.76 -20.65
CA GLU A 236 11.42 17.22 -20.74
C GLU A 236 11.25 17.91 -19.38
N PHE A 237 10.68 17.20 -18.40
CA PHE A 237 10.58 17.71 -17.02
C PHE A 237 11.85 17.45 -16.20
N MET A 238 12.58 16.38 -16.49
CA MET A 238 13.69 15.89 -15.66
C MET A 238 15.07 16.44 -16.07
N ALA A 239 15.20 16.94 -17.29
CA ALA A 239 16.47 17.32 -17.91
C ALA A 239 16.31 18.51 -18.87
N ASP A 240 17.43 19.14 -19.23
CA ASP A 240 17.49 20.16 -20.26
C ASP A 240 17.23 19.58 -21.66
N THR A 241 17.00 20.48 -22.63
CA THR A 241 16.63 20.10 -24.00
C THR A 241 17.69 19.25 -24.71
N GLU A 242 18.98 19.51 -24.48
CA GLU A 242 20.07 18.77 -25.13
C GLU A 242 20.13 17.33 -24.59
N THR A 243 20.12 17.19 -23.27
CA THR A 243 20.06 15.87 -22.60
C THR A 243 18.80 15.09 -23.01
N CYS A 244 17.65 15.76 -23.09
CA CYS A 244 16.40 15.14 -23.52
C CYS A 244 16.48 14.62 -24.96
N ALA A 245 16.96 15.45 -25.89
CA ALA A 245 17.12 15.07 -27.29
C ALA A 245 18.08 13.88 -27.46
N ALA A 246 19.21 13.88 -26.75
CA ALA A 246 20.15 12.76 -26.74
C ALA A 246 19.50 11.47 -26.22
N ALA A 247 18.80 11.53 -25.08
CA ALA A 247 18.13 10.36 -24.51
C ALA A 247 17.01 9.79 -25.41
N LEU A 248 16.26 10.67 -26.10
CA LEU A 248 15.21 10.26 -27.03
C LEU A 248 15.76 9.67 -28.33
N ASN A 249 16.96 10.04 -28.76
CA ASN A 249 17.66 9.36 -29.85
C ASN A 249 18.13 7.97 -29.40
N GLU A 250 18.74 7.89 -28.21
CA GLU A 250 19.21 6.65 -27.60
C GLU A 250 18.07 5.64 -27.32
N ILE A 251 16.84 6.11 -27.03
CA ILE A 251 15.70 5.23 -26.74
C ILE A 251 15.41 4.23 -27.86
N GLN A 252 15.79 4.54 -29.10
CA GLN A 252 15.60 3.64 -30.24
C GLN A 252 16.42 2.35 -30.09
N PHE A 253 17.58 2.39 -29.44
CA PHE A 253 18.38 1.21 -29.14
C PHE A 253 17.63 0.27 -28.21
N PHE A 254 17.05 0.82 -27.13
CA PHE A 254 16.23 0.02 -26.22
C PHE A 254 15.02 -0.54 -26.94
N ARG A 255 14.21 0.31 -27.61
CA ARG A 255 12.98 -0.10 -28.32
C ARG A 255 13.19 -1.19 -29.36
N ARG A 256 14.27 -1.07 -30.14
CA ARG A 256 14.60 -2.03 -31.21
C ARG A 256 15.46 -3.19 -30.71
N LYS A 257 15.80 -3.22 -29.42
CA LYS A 257 16.66 -4.23 -28.79
C LYS A 257 17.99 -4.35 -29.55
N LEU A 258 18.65 -3.21 -29.78
CA LEU A 258 19.95 -3.13 -30.47
C LEU A 258 21.10 -3.14 -29.47
N GLY A 259 22.30 -3.50 -29.95
CA GLY A 259 23.51 -3.42 -29.14
C GLY A 259 23.46 -4.33 -27.91
N ASP A 260 23.85 -3.83 -26.75
CA ASP A 260 23.79 -4.56 -25.46
C ASP A 260 22.38 -5.09 -25.14
N PHE A 261 21.32 -4.40 -25.58
CA PHE A 261 19.93 -4.82 -25.39
C PHE A 261 19.52 -6.03 -26.23
N SER A 262 20.26 -6.37 -27.28
CA SER A 262 20.00 -7.53 -28.15
C SER A 262 20.42 -8.87 -27.53
N LYS A 263 21.32 -8.81 -26.54
CA LYS A 263 21.99 -9.99 -25.96
C LYS A 263 21.01 -10.91 -25.24
N ASP A 264 21.23 -12.21 -25.36
CA ASP A 264 20.41 -13.22 -24.67
C ASP A 264 20.45 -13.07 -23.16
N LEU A 265 21.62 -12.70 -22.61
CA LEU A 265 21.76 -12.41 -21.19
C LEU A 265 20.84 -11.26 -20.75
N ALA A 266 20.74 -10.19 -21.55
CA ALA A 266 19.85 -9.05 -21.28
C ALA A 266 18.38 -9.50 -21.26
N ARG A 267 17.98 -10.36 -22.21
CA ARG A 267 16.63 -10.95 -22.26
C ARG A 267 16.32 -11.80 -21.04
N GLN A 268 17.22 -12.71 -20.68
CA GLN A 268 17.04 -13.61 -19.54
C GLN A 268 16.95 -12.83 -18.22
N MET A 269 17.87 -11.89 -18.00
CA MET A 269 17.89 -11.08 -16.78
C MET A 269 16.74 -10.08 -16.70
N ALA A 270 16.13 -9.69 -17.83
CA ALA A 270 14.96 -8.82 -17.80
C ALA A 270 13.72 -9.51 -17.18
N VAL A 271 13.65 -10.84 -17.22
CA VAL A 271 12.46 -11.62 -16.82
C VAL A 271 12.72 -12.63 -15.70
N ASP A 272 13.93 -12.67 -15.14
CA ASP A 272 14.36 -13.63 -14.13
C ASP A 272 13.70 -13.45 -12.74
N ASN A 273 12.99 -12.34 -12.53
CA ASN A 273 12.41 -11.90 -11.25
C ASN A 273 13.44 -11.77 -10.10
N LYS A 274 14.73 -11.71 -10.41
CA LYS A 274 15.85 -11.55 -9.47
C LYS A 274 16.58 -10.23 -9.68
N THR A 275 16.70 -9.80 -10.93
CA THR A 275 17.37 -8.57 -11.33
C THR A 275 16.40 -7.41 -11.23
N SER A 276 16.71 -6.41 -10.40
CA SER A 276 15.89 -5.20 -10.35
C SER A 276 16.02 -4.39 -11.65
N PRO A 277 14.98 -3.65 -12.08
CA PRO A 277 15.05 -2.81 -13.26
C PRO A 277 16.24 -1.84 -13.26
N ALA A 278 16.56 -1.25 -12.11
CA ALA A 278 17.71 -0.33 -11.98
C ALA A 278 19.05 -1.05 -12.19
N GLN A 279 19.23 -2.26 -11.63
CA GLN A 279 20.42 -3.08 -11.88
C GLN A 279 20.53 -3.49 -13.34
N TRP A 280 19.41 -3.87 -13.97
CA TRP A 280 19.39 -4.21 -15.38
C TRP A 280 19.84 -3.04 -16.26
N TRP A 281 19.32 -1.83 -16.01
CA TRP A 281 19.77 -0.62 -16.71
C TRP A 281 21.25 -0.33 -16.47
N ALA A 282 21.75 -0.53 -15.25
CA ALA A 282 23.17 -0.35 -14.95
C ALA A 282 24.08 -1.32 -15.75
N MET A 283 23.61 -2.54 -16.01
CA MET A 283 24.37 -3.57 -16.74
C MET A 283 24.30 -3.43 -18.26
N PHE A 284 23.12 -3.13 -18.82
CA PHE A 284 22.88 -3.19 -20.26
C PHE A 284 22.67 -1.82 -20.92
N GLY A 285 22.61 -0.74 -20.15
CA GLY A 285 22.42 0.62 -20.68
C GLY A 285 23.69 1.35 -21.09
N ARG A 286 24.87 0.71 -21.08
CA ARG A 286 26.17 1.37 -21.26
C ARG A 286 26.30 2.10 -22.61
N GLU A 287 25.78 1.52 -23.68
CA GLU A 287 25.80 2.10 -25.03
C GLU A 287 24.82 3.27 -25.20
N THR A 288 23.97 3.51 -24.20
CA THR A 288 23.00 4.61 -24.14
C THR A 288 23.14 5.37 -22.82
N PRO A 289 24.25 6.09 -22.59
CA PRO A 289 24.58 6.64 -21.28
C PRO A 289 23.56 7.68 -20.81
N THR A 290 23.00 8.47 -21.72
CA THR A 290 22.03 9.53 -21.39
C THR A 290 20.69 8.91 -20.99
N LEU A 291 20.20 7.96 -21.78
CA LEU A 291 19.01 7.18 -21.49
C LEU A 291 19.17 6.36 -20.21
N GLN A 292 20.32 5.72 -20.01
CA GLN A 292 20.60 4.91 -18.83
C GLN A 292 20.44 5.74 -17.56
N SER A 293 21.02 6.96 -17.54
CA SER A 293 20.91 7.87 -16.40
C SER A 293 19.45 8.22 -16.09
N LEU A 294 18.66 8.63 -17.09
CA LEU A 294 17.25 9.01 -16.90
C LEU A 294 16.36 7.81 -16.57
N ALA A 295 16.58 6.67 -17.22
CA ALA A 295 15.84 5.45 -16.99
C ALA A 295 16.06 4.94 -15.58
N MET A 296 17.32 4.88 -15.10
CA MET A 296 17.61 4.53 -13.72
C MET A 296 16.88 5.44 -12.74
N ARG A 297 16.85 6.77 -12.96
CA ARG A 297 16.12 7.71 -12.09
C ARG A 297 14.61 7.43 -12.01
N LEU A 298 13.99 6.98 -13.11
CA LEU A 298 12.55 6.66 -13.16
C LEU A 298 12.24 5.29 -12.55
N VAL A 299 12.98 4.24 -12.91
CA VAL A 299 12.69 2.88 -12.43
C VAL A 299 13.12 2.65 -10.98
N SER A 300 13.98 3.51 -10.43
CA SER A 300 14.38 3.50 -9.02
C SER A 300 13.46 4.30 -8.09
N GLN A 301 12.27 4.71 -8.55
CA GLN A 301 11.26 5.34 -7.71
C GLN A 301 10.39 4.31 -6.97
N CYS A 302 10.00 4.63 -5.73
CA CYS A 302 8.99 3.89 -4.98
C CYS A 302 7.58 4.33 -5.38
N CYS A 303 6.61 3.41 -5.36
CA CYS A 303 5.21 3.73 -5.64
C CYS A 303 4.38 4.10 -4.39
N SER A 304 4.96 4.04 -3.19
CA SER A 304 4.26 4.31 -1.93
C SER A 304 5.05 5.24 -1.01
N SER A 305 4.32 6.10 -0.29
CA SER A 305 4.84 6.91 0.82
C SER A 305 4.95 6.13 2.14
N SER A 306 4.47 4.88 2.20
CA SER A 306 4.39 4.10 3.44
C SER A 306 5.75 3.77 4.07
N GLY A 307 6.82 3.70 3.28
CA GLY A 307 8.18 3.59 3.80
C GLY A 307 8.54 4.76 4.73
N CYS A 308 8.11 5.98 4.38
CA CYS A 308 8.27 7.16 5.22
C CYS A 308 7.36 7.10 6.47
N GLU A 309 6.10 6.66 6.33
CA GLU A 309 5.18 6.54 7.46
C GLU A 309 5.66 5.55 8.54
N ARG A 310 6.34 4.47 8.15
CA ARG A 310 6.96 3.55 9.12
C ARG A 310 8.11 4.19 9.89
N ASN A 311 8.89 5.04 9.22
CA ASN A 311 9.88 5.85 9.93
C ASN A 311 9.18 6.74 10.95
N TRP A 312 8.07 7.39 10.59
CA TRP A 312 7.26 8.26 11.45
C TRP A 312 6.65 7.52 12.64
N SER A 313 6.34 6.23 12.48
CA SER A 313 5.92 5.35 13.59
C SER A 313 7.03 5.23 14.65
N THR A 314 8.30 5.19 14.22
CA THR A 314 9.46 5.21 15.13
C THR A 314 9.59 6.56 15.85
N PHE A 315 9.17 7.67 15.23
CA PHE A 315 9.11 8.96 15.92
C PHE A 315 8.11 8.95 17.07
N ALA A 316 6.96 8.30 16.91
CA ALA A 316 5.94 8.22 17.96
C ALA A 316 6.44 7.48 19.22
N LEU A 317 7.36 6.52 19.06
CA LEU A 317 8.03 5.85 20.18
C LEU A 317 9.03 6.75 20.92
N ILE A 318 9.74 7.62 20.18
CA ILE A 318 10.75 8.54 20.73
C ILE A 318 10.09 9.78 21.36
N HIS A 319 8.94 10.19 20.83
CA HIS A 319 8.23 11.41 21.19
C HIS A 319 6.81 11.09 21.67
N THR A 320 6.65 10.84 22.98
CA THR A 320 5.33 10.61 23.61
C THR A 320 4.89 11.83 24.42
N LYS A 321 3.57 12.07 24.58
CA LYS A 321 3.02 13.17 25.41
C LYS A 321 3.59 13.22 26.84
N VAL A 322 4.03 12.07 27.37
CA VAL A 322 4.48 11.90 28.78
C VAL A 322 6.00 12.09 28.94
N ARG A 323 6.80 11.99 27.88
CA ARG A 323 8.27 12.17 27.91
C ARG A 323 8.72 13.04 26.74
N ASN A 324 8.85 14.36 26.94
CA ASN A 324 9.51 15.20 25.93
C ASN A 324 10.21 16.45 26.49
N ARG A 325 11.54 16.44 26.40
CA ARG A 325 12.42 17.64 26.36
C ARG A 325 13.43 17.55 25.20
N LEU A 326 13.12 16.77 24.15
CA LEU A 326 13.99 16.65 22.98
C LEU A 326 13.70 17.80 22.00
N THR A 327 14.75 18.49 21.56
CA THR A 327 14.63 19.51 20.51
C THR A 327 14.42 18.84 19.15
N TYR A 328 13.76 19.55 18.23
CA TYR A 328 13.52 19.09 16.85
C TYR A 328 14.79 18.57 16.16
N GLN A 329 15.91 19.29 16.32
CA GLN A 329 17.19 18.90 15.73
C GLN A 329 17.72 17.55 16.27
N LYS A 330 17.55 17.27 17.56
CA LYS A 330 17.94 15.99 18.17
C LYS A 330 17.05 14.86 17.69
N LEU A 331 15.74 15.10 17.57
CA LEU A 331 14.77 14.14 17.07
C LEU A 331 15.08 13.73 15.61
N HIS A 332 15.33 14.70 14.73
CA HIS A 332 15.70 14.44 13.34
C HIS A 332 16.98 13.58 13.23
N LYS A 333 18.01 13.90 14.03
CA LYS A 333 19.27 13.12 14.06
C LYS A 333 19.05 11.68 14.52
N LEU A 334 18.25 11.47 15.56
CA LEU A 334 17.95 10.12 16.08
C LEU A 334 17.26 9.25 15.03
N VAL A 335 16.30 9.82 14.30
CA VAL A 335 15.60 9.10 13.23
C VAL A 335 16.54 8.78 12.09
N TYR A 336 17.32 9.76 11.64
CA TYR A 336 18.31 9.56 10.58
C TYR A 336 19.27 8.43 10.94
N VAL A 337 19.81 8.43 12.16
CA VAL A 337 20.72 7.39 12.64
C VAL A 337 20.01 6.03 12.72
N ASN A 338 18.82 5.96 13.33
CA ASN A 338 18.05 4.71 13.44
C ASN A 338 17.75 4.09 12.07
N TYR A 339 17.25 4.90 11.13
CA TYR A 339 16.90 4.44 9.79
C TYR A 339 18.13 3.93 9.03
N ASN A 340 19.23 4.70 9.01
CA ASN A 340 20.44 4.28 8.32
C ASN A 340 21.10 3.06 8.97
N LEU A 341 21.08 2.94 10.30
CA LEU A 341 21.53 1.74 11.00
C LEU A 341 20.69 0.52 10.59
N ARG A 342 19.36 0.68 10.49
CA ARG A 342 18.47 -0.39 10.04
C ARG A 342 18.78 -0.85 8.61
N ILE A 343 19.08 0.08 7.69
CA ILE A 343 19.52 -0.25 6.33
C ILE A 343 20.82 -1.06 6.37
N ARG A 344 21.84 -0.57 7.08
CA ARG A 344 23.13 -1.27 7.18
C ARG A 344 23.01 -2.66 7.80
N LEU A 345 22.16 -2.82 8.83
CA LEU A 345 21.89 -4.13 9.43
C LEU A 345 21.17 -5.07 8.46
N LYS A 346 20.25 -4.56 7.63
CA LYS A 346 19.60 -5.35 6.57
C LYS A 346 20.61 -5.80 5.51
N GLU A 347 21.49 -4.89 5.06
CA GLU A 347 22.56 -5.19 4.09
C GLU A 347 23.55 -6.23 4.62
N ALA A 348 23.87 -6.17 5.91
CA ALA A 348 24.74 -7.14 6.57
C ALA A 348 24.04 -8.49 6.88
N GLY A 349 22.74 -8.64 6.60
CA GLY A 349 21.97 -9.82 6.96
C GLY A 349 21.73 -10.00 8.47
N LEU A 350 22.04 -8.97 9.28
CA LEU A 350 21.96 -8.98 10.74
C LEU A 350 20.63 -8.44 11.27
N TYR A 351 19.78 -7.90 10.41
CA TYR A 351 18.45 -7.42 10.79
C TYR A 351 17.52 -8.59 11.08
N LYS A 352 17.27 -8.86 12.37
CA LYS A 352 16.16 -9.70 12.80
C LYS A 352 14.92 -8.84 13.00
N PRO A 353 13.85 -9.02 12.22
CA PRO A 353 12.56 -8.44 12.60
C PRO A 353 12.19 -8.98 13.99
N PRO A 354 11.63 -8.15 14.89
CA PRO A 354 11.23 -8.64 16.22
C PRO A 354 10.21 -9.79 16.08
N GLU A 355 10.33 -10.84 16.90
CA GLU A 355 9.36 -11.95 16.95
C GLU A 355 7.96 -11.48 17.39
N ASP A 356 7.94 -10.47 18.26
CA ASP A 356 6.79 -9.64 18.61
C ASP A 356 7.02 -8.27 18.01
N ASP A 357 6.52 -8.04 16.79
CA ASP A 357 6.69 -6.74 16.15
C ASP A 357 5.96 -5.66 16.98
N PRO A 358 6.67 -4.68 17.57
CA PRO A 358 6.00 -3.53 18.15
C PRO A 358 5.14 -2.81 17.12
N PHE A 359 5.37 -2.99 15.80
CA PHE A 359 4.54 -2.45 14.72
C PHE A 359 3.15 -3.11 14.60
N ASP A 360 2.96 -4.36 15.03
CA ASP A 360 1.60 -4.93 15.21
C ASP A 360 0.85 -4.23 16.36
N LYS A 361 1.60 -3.80 17.39
CA LYS A 361 1.12 -2.99 18.53
C LYS A 361 1.25 -1.47 18.34
N LEU A 362 1.82 -0.95 17.25
CA LEU A 362 1.98 0.50 17.02
C LEU A 362 1.08 1.04 15.93
N MET A 363 0.47 0.16 15.12
CA MET A 363 -0.80 0.49 14.49
C MET A 363 -1.91 0.71 15.54
N GLU A 364 -1.63 0.41 16.81
CA GLU A 364 -2.55 0.36 17.94
C GLU A 364 -2.73 1.70 18.68
N LEU A 365 -1.96 2.77 18.43
CA LEU A 365 -2.04 3.99 19.28
C LEU A 365 -1.95 5.38 18.62
N THR A 366 -1.63 5.55 17.33
CA THR A 366 -1.37 6.90 16.79
C THR A 366 -2.40 7.51 15.84
N LEU A 367 -3.51 6.85 15.52
CA LEU A 367 -4.52 7.42 14.62
C LEU A 367 -5.98 7.22 15.08
N LEU A 368 -6.20 6.79 16.32
CA LEU A 368 -7.54 6.45 16.84
C LEU A 368 -8.00 7.30 18.02
N ASP A 369 -7.45 8.50 18.18
CA ASP A 369 -8.01 9.45 19.13
C ASP A 369 -8.61 10.62 18.35
N GLU A 370 -9.94 10.75 18.36
CA GLU A 370 -10.63 11.93 17.82
C GLU A 370 -10.28 13.19 18.63
N SER A 371 -9.67 13.02 19.81
CA SER A 371 -9.00 14.06 20.59
C SER A 371 -7.47 14.06 20.46
N ASN A 372 -6.91 13.43 19.41
CA ASN A 372 -5.47 13.41 19.15
C ASN A 372 -4.95 14.82 18.77
N PRO A 373 -4.16 15.50 19.61
CA PRO A 373 -3.65 16.83 19.33
C PRO A 373 -2.53 16.82 18.29
N ILE A 374 -2.14 15.66 17.75
CA ILE A 374 -1.34 15.61 16.50
C ILE A 374 -2.16 16.16 15.34
N ARG A 375 -3.50 16.04 15.35
CA ARG A 375 -4.37 16.66 14.34
C ARG A 375 -4.30 18.19 14.43
N ASP A 376 -4.41 18.74 15.64
CA ASP A 376 -4.22 20.17 15.88
C ASP A 376 -2.79 20.61 15.53
N TRP A 377 -1.76 19.80 15.80
CA TRP A 377 -0.38 20.07 15.40
C TRP A 377 -0.19 20.05 13.87
N MET A 378 -0.80 19.09 13.15
CA MET A 378 -0.77 19.04 11.69
C MET A 378 -1.51 20.24 11.07
N GLU A 379 -2.64 20.64 11.65
CA GLU A 379 -3.39 21.83 11.24
C GLU A 379 -2.61 23.12 11.56
N HIS A 380 -1.95 23.21 12.71
CA HIS A 380 -1.12 24.35 13.10
C HIS A 380 0.15 24.49 12.25
N VAL A 381 0.82 23.38 11.93
CA VAL A 381 1.99 23.37 11.02
C VAL A 381 1.56 23.75 9.60
N LEU A 382 0.40 23.30 9.13
CA LEU A 382 -0.17 23.74 7.84
C LEU A 382 -0.48 25.24 7.84
N THR A 383 -0.99 25.77 8.96
CA THR A 383 -1.33 27.20 9.12
C THR A 383 -0.09 28.10 9.15
N VAL A 384 0.97 27.66 9.85
CA VAL A 384 2.27 28.35 9.91
C VAL A 384 2.98 28.33 8.56
N LEU A 385 2.89 27.22 7.81
CA LEU A 385 3.42 27.14 6.45
C LEU A 385 2.62 28.02 5.47
N THR A 386 1.30 28.16 5.61
CA THR A 386 0.51 29.07 4.76
C THR A 386 0.75 30.55 5.06
N THR A 387 1.12 30.91 6.29
CA THR A 387 1.40 32.31 6.69
C THR A 387 2.82 32.76 6.36
N HIS A 388 3.73 31.85 6.01
CA HIS A 388 5.08 32.17 5.50
C HIS A 388 5.19 32.13 3.96
N PHE A 389 4.05 32.00 3.26
CA PHE A 389 3.98 32.02 1.79
C PHE A 389 3.07 33.12 1.22
N TYR A 390 2.90 34.22 1.97
CA TYR A 390 2.47 35.51 1.43
C TYR A 390 3.64 36.49 1.41
#